data_AF-A0A958UXX6-F1
#
_entry.id   AF-A0A958UXX6-F1
#
_cell.length_a   1.000
_cell.length_b   1.000
_cell.length_c   1.000
_cell.angle_alpha   90.00
_cell.angle_beta   90.00
_cell.angle_gamma   90.00
#
_symmetry.space_group_name_H-M   'P 1'
#
loop_
_entity.id
_entity.type
_entity.pdbx_description
1 polymer ?
#
loop_
_entity_poly.entity_id
_entity_poly.type
_entity_poly.pdbx_seq_one_letter_code
_entity_poly.pdbx_strand_id
1 'polypeptide(L)'
;MKKRITFSIVALFLLFAAEGYSQEITKYNFLEVIVVQKANNRGKVKRIKVEEQSALKGEHISIDEIEDIEETSTLLNYMNAHNWEFLDRQSVVSEDNDPVWMSYIFRKKK
;
A
#
# COMPACT_ATOMS: atom_id res chain seq x y z
N MET A 1 -2.00 -13.18 60.35
CA MET A 1 -2.24 -11.93 59.59
C MET A 1 -1.20 -11.72 58.48
N LYS A 2 0.11 -11.77 58.77
CA LYS A 2 1.19 -11.56 57.77
C LYS A 2 1.07 -12.43 56.49
N LYS A 3 0.79 -13.74 56.63
CA LYS A 3 0.64 -14.66 55.48
C LYS A 3 -0.51 -14.29 54.54
N ARG A 4 -1.65 -13.81 55.07
CA ARG A 4 -2.80 -13.40 54.24
C ARG A 4 -2.48 -12.16 53.42
N ILE A 5 -1.74 -11.22 54.01
CA ILE A 5 -1.27 -10.01 53.32
C ILE A 5 -0.29 -10.37 52.20
N THR A 6 0.63 -11.31 52.45
CA THR A 6 1.55 -11.81 51.41
C THR A 6 0.81 -12.45 50.24
N PHE A 7 -0.20 -13.28 50.51
CA PHE A 7 -1.03 -13.88 49.47
C PHE A 7 -1.81 -12.84 48.66
N SER A 8 -2.35 -11.80 49.31
CA SER A 8 -3.03 -10.70 48.62
C SER A 8 -2.08 -9.90 47.71
N ILE A 9 -0.85 -9.65 48.15
CA ILE A 9 0.15 -8.93 47.35
C ILE A 9 0.57 -9.76 46.12
N VAL A 10 0.81 -11.06 46.30
CA VAL A 10 1.19 -11.95 45.19
C VAL A 10 0.03 -12.10 44.18
N ALA A 11 -1.21 -12.24 44.65
CA ALA A 11 -2.38 -12.30 43.78
C ALA A 11 -2.58 -11.00 42.99
N LEU A 12 -2.32 -9.84 43.61
CA LEU A 12 -2.40 -8.54 42.94
C LEU A 12 -1.34 -8.42 41.83
N PHE A 13 -0.12 -8.88 42.06
CA PHE A 13 0.93 -8.89 41.02
C PHE A 13 0.60 -9.81 39.84
N LEU A 14 -0.09 -10.93 40.07
CA LEU A 14 -0.53 -11.84 39.00
C LEU A 14 -1.60 -11.24 38.10
N LEU A 15 -2.43 -10.32 38.60
CA LEU A 15 -3.46 -9.63 37.82
C LEU A 15 -2.87 -8.59 36.85
N PHE A 16 -1.71 -8.00 37.16
CA PHE A 16 -1.00 -7.06 36.29
C PHE A 16 -0.09 -7.75 35.26
N ALA A 17 0.12 -9.06 35.36
CA ALA A 17 0.91 -9.84 34.41
C ALA A 17 0.09 -10.29 33.18
N ALA A 18 -1.23 -10.12 33.23
CA ALA A 18 -2.10 -10.42 32.10
C ALA A 18 -2.14 -9.21 31.14
N GLU A 19 -1.81 -9.49 29.88
CA GLU A 19 -2.21 -8.72 28.69
C GLU A 19 -1.30 -7.57 28.27
N GLY A 20 -0.08 -7.92 27.84
CA GLY A 20 0.59 -7.18 26.78
C GLY A 20 0.01 -7.59 25.43
N TYR A 21 -1.12 -7.01 25.00
CA TYR A 21 -1.53 -7.09 23.60
C TYR A 21 -0.51 -6.29 22.79
N SER A 22 0.41 -7.00 22.13
CA SER A 22 1.16 -6.40 21.04
C SER A 22 0.13 -5.92 20.02
N GLN A 23 0.12 -4.62 19.71
CA GLN A 23 -0.67 -4.14 18.59
C GLN A 23 -0.17 -4.88 17.37
N GLU A 24 -1.00 -5.77 16.83
CA GLU A 24 -0.70 -6.42 15.57
C GLU A 24 -0.63 -5.31 14.51
N ILE A 25 0.59 -5.01 14.05
CA ILE A 25 0.80 -4.02 13.00
C ILE A 25 0.00 -4.53 11.81
N THR A 26 -1.07 -3.81 11.47
CA THR A 26 -1.89 -4.16 10.31
C THR A 26 -0.99 -4.07 9.09
N LYS A 27 -0.60 -5.23 8.54
CA LYS A 27 0.16 -5.31 7.30
C LYS A 27 -0.81 -5.01 6.17
N TYR A 28 -0.54 -3.92 5.45
CA TYR A 28 -1.28 -3.57 4.25
C TYR A 28 -0.54 -4.10 3.03
N ASN A 29 -1.29 -4.57 2.03
CA ASN A 29 -0.74 -4.87 0.71
C ASN A 29 -0.67 -3.56 -0.07
N PHE A 30 0.53 -3.17 -0.46
CA PHE A 30 0.78 -2.01 -1.31
C PHE A 30 1.16 -2.47 -2.71
N LEU A 31 0.74 -1.69 -3.70
CA LEU A 31 1.14 -1.87 -5.09
C LEU A 31 1.64 -0.55 -5.64
N GLU A 32 2.84 -0.58 -6.21
CA GLU A 32 3.39 0.54 -6.96
C GLU A 32 3.20 0.31 -8.46
N VAL A 33 2.68 1.33 -9.15
CA VAL A 33 2.48 1.35 -10.60
C VAL A 33 3.20 2.57 -11.18
N ILE A 34 4.10 2.35 -12.14
CA ILE A 34 4.89 3.39 -12.77
C ILE A 34 4.19 3.85 -14.05
N VAL A 35 3.81 5.11 -14.11
CA VAL A 35 3.21 5.74 -15.28
C VAL A 35 4.22 6.71 -15.88
N VAL A 36 4.64 6.44 -17.11
CA VAL A 36 5.55 7.30 -17.86
C VAL A 36 4.73 8.20 -18.77
N GLN A 37 4.91 9.51 -18.68
CA GLN A 37 4.24 10.50 -19.54
C GLN A 37 5.21 11.11 -20.55
N LYS A 38 4.68 11.58 -21.69
CA LYS A 38 5.49 12.24 -22.73
C LYS A 38 5.78 13.69 -22.33
N ALA A 39 7.04 14.09 -22.42
CA ALA A 39 7.54 15.43 -22.07
C ALA A 39 6.75 16.61 -22.66
N ASN A 40 6.24 16.47 -23.90
CA ASN A 40 5.63 17.58 -24.65
C ASN A 40 4.17 17.37 -25.04
N ASN A 41 3.46 16.42 -24.41
CA ASN A 41 2.15 15.99 -24.91
C ASN A 41 1.02 16.14 -23.89
N ARG A 42 1.02 17.24 -23.13
CA ARG A 42 -0.03 17.61 -22.16
C ARG A 42 -0.36 16.48 -21.17
N GLY A 43 0.66 15.77 -20.69
CA GLY A 43 0.49 14.68 -19.73
C GLY A 43 -0.06 13.38 -20.32
N LYS A 44 -0.06 13.21 -21.65
CA LYS A 44 -0.44 11.95 -22.30
C LYS A 44 0.51 10.83 -21.85
N VAL A 45 -0.08 9.73 -21.38
CA VAL A 45 0.63 8.52 -20.98
C VAL A 45 1.37 7.95 -22.20
N LYS A 46 2.62 7.57 -21.98
CA LYS A 46 3.47 6.85 -22.92
C LYS A 46 3.39 5.35 -22.66
N ARG A 47 3.42 4.96 -21.39
CA ARG A 47 3.37 3.56 -20.93
C ARG A 47 3.01 3.51 -19.45
N ILE A 48 2.30 2.47 -19.05
CA ILE A 48 2.15 2.03 -17.66
C ILE A 48 2.99 0.77 -17.48
N LYS A 49 3.79 0.69 -16.41
CA LYS A 49 4.66 -0.44 -16.10
C LYS A 49 4.44 -0.85 -14.66
N VAL A 50 4.33 -2.14 -14.41
CA VAL A 50 4.20 -2.72 -13.08
C VAL A 50 5.27 -3.79 -12.93
N GLU A 51 6.07 -3.69 -11.87
CA GLU A 51 7.02 -4.76 -11.54
C GLU A 51 6.33 -5.90 -10.81
N GLU A 52 6.88 -7.11 -10.92
CA GLU A 52 6.42 -8.27 -10.16
C GLU A 52 6.51 -8.01 -8.65
N GLN A 53 5.35 -7.89 -8.02
CA GLN A 53 5.23 -7.60 -6.60
C GLN A 53 4.47 -8.73 -5.90
N SER A 54 4.94 -9.14 -4.73
CA SER A 54 4.29 -10.18 -3.92
C SER A 54 2.84 -9.83 -3.55
N ALA A 55 2.51 -8.54 -3.51
CA ALA A 55 1.18 -8.02 -3.26
C ALA A 55 0.12 -8.40 -4.32
N LEU A 56 0.54 -8.84 -5.51
CA LEU A 56 -0.35 -9.32 -6.57
C LEU A 56 -0.65 -10.82 -6.50
N LYS A 57 0.06 -11.59 -5.64
CA LYS A 57 -0.12 -13.04 -5.56
C LYS A 57 -1.48 -13.39 -4.95
N GLY A 58 -2.29 -14.13 -5.71
CA GLY A 58 -3.63 -14.54 -5.28
C GLY A 58 -4.70 -13.46 -5.44
N GLU A 59 -4.35 -12.31 -6.03
CA GLU A 59 -5.29 -11.25 -6.38
C GLU A 59 -5.86 -11.48 -7.77
N HIS A 60 -7.10 -11.02 -8.00
CA HIS A 60 -7.76 -11.11 -9.31
C HIS A 60 -7.40 -9.90 -10.21
N ILE A 61 -6.11 -9.55 -10.23
CA ILE A 61 -5.53 -8.55 -11.12
C ILE A 61 -4.20 -9.09 -11.65
N SER A 62 -3.95 -8.94 -12.94
CA SER A 62 -2.67 -9.27 -13.55
C SER A 62 -1.86 -8.04 -13.92
N ILE A 63 -0.54 -8.21 -14.04
CA ILE A 63 0.37 -7.15 -14.50
C ILE A 63 0.01 -6.75 -15.94
N ASP A 64 -0.22 -7.74 -16.80
CA ASP A 64 -0.53 -7.51 -18.21
C ASP A 64 -1.80 -6.64 -18.38
N GLU A 65 -2.86 -6.93 -17.63
CA GLU A 65 -4.09 -6.11 -17.64
C GLU A 65 -3.83 -4.65 -17.21
N ILE A 66 -2.91 -4.42 -16.27
CA ILE A 66 -2.57 -3.05 -15.83
C ILE A 66 -1.70 -2.34 -16.86
N GLU A 67 -0.76 -3.05 -17.48
CA GLU A 67 0.16 -2.49 -18.49
C GLU A 67 -0.53 -2.17 -19.82
N ASP A 68 -1.62 -2.87 -20.15
CA ASP A 68 -2.46 -2.60 -21.32
C ASP A 68 -3.29 -1.31 -21.20
N ILE A 69 -3.35 -0.69 -20.01
CA ILE A 69 -4.08 0.56 -19.80
C ILE A 69 -3.32 1.75 -20.41
N GLU A 70 -4.02 2.53 -21.24
CA GLU A 70 -3.42 3.67 -21.94
C GLU A 70 -3.65 5.03 -21.24
N GLU A 71 -4.55 5.11 -20.26
CA GLU A 71 -4.90 6.37 -19.59
C GLU A 71 -4.86 6.26 -18.07
N THR A 72 -4.32 7.30 -17.41
CA THR A 72 -4.25 7.36 -15.94
C THR A 72 -5.63 7.31 -15.28
N SER A 73 -6.64 7.96 -15.86
CA SER A 73 -8.03 7.91 -15.38
C SER A 73 -8.55 6.48 -15.38
N THR A 74 -8.31 5.75 -16.46
CA THR A 74 -8.68 4.34 -16.60
C THR A 74 -7.94 3.48 -15.59
N LEU A 75 -6.64 3.74 -15.36
CA LEU A 75 -5.87 3.05 -14.31
C LEU A 75 -6.50 3.27 -12.93
N LEU A 76 -6.78 4.51 -12.54
CA LEU A 76 -7.36 4.81 -11.22
C LEU A 76 -8.73 4.14 -11.05
N ASN A 77 -9.56 4.14 -12.09
CA ASN A 77 -10.87 3.51 -12.08
C ASN A 77 -10.76 1.98 -11.98
N TYR A 78 -9.87 1.37 -12.77
CA TYR A 78 -9.58 -0.06 -12.73
C TYR A 78 -9.15 -0.47 -11.33
N MET A 79 -8.14 0.20 -10.76
CA MET A 79 -7.64 -0.10 -9.43
C MET A 79 -8.74 0.02 -8.36
N ASN A 80 -9.54 1.08 -8.41
CA ASN A 80 -10.64 1.26 -7.47
C ASN A 80 -11.72 0.16 -7.62
N ALA A 81 -12.03 -0.28 -8.84
CA ALA A 81 -12.96 -1.38 -9.08
C ALA A 81 -12.46 -2.73 -8.52
N HIS A 82 -11.14 -2.91 -8.46
CA HIS A 82 -10.49 -4.09 -7.88
C HIS A 82 -10.13 -3.94 -6.39
N ASN A 83 -10.77 -2.99 -5.68
CA ASN A 83 -10.57 -2.69 -4.26
C ASN A 83 -9.15 -2.23 -3.90
N TRP A 84 -8.46 -1.58 -4.84
CA TRP A 84 -7.19 -0.91 -4.58
C TRP A 84 -7.41 0.59 -4.49
N GLU A 85 -7.13 1.14 -3.30
CA GLU A 85 -7.24 2.55 -3.00
C GLU A 85 -5.99 3.30 -3.44
N PHE A 86 -6.17 4.40 -4.17
CA PHE A 86 -5.07 5.33 -4.43
C PHE A 86 -4.67 6.04 -3.13
N LEU A 87 -3.39 5.98 -2.77
CA LEU A 87 -2.87 6.63 -1.57
C LEU A 87 -2.06 7.87 -1.88
N ASP A 88 -1.09 7.73 -2.79
CA ASP A 88 -0.12 8.77 -3.04
C ASP A 88 0.47 8.66 -4.45
N ARG A 89 1.04 9.77 -4.92
CA ARG A 89 1.71 9.87 -6.21
C ARG A 89 2.98 10.68 -6.11
N GLN A 90 4.09 10.02 -6.40
CA GLN A 90 5.41 10.65 -6.47
C GLN A 90 5.81 10.88 -7.92
N SER A 91 6.51 11.97 -8.21
CA SER A 91 6.91 12.33 -9.56
C SER A 91 8.39 12.67 -9.63
N VAL A 92 9.09 12.15 -10.63
CA VAL A 92 10.46 12.53 -10.96
C VAL A 92 10.48 13.16 -12.35
N VAL A 93 10.99 14.38 -12.42
CA VAL A 93 11.26 15.13 -13.66
C VAL A 93 12.73 15.52 -13.61
N SER A 94 13.50 15.12 -14.61
CA SER A 94 14.92 15.44 -14.71
C SER A 94 15.17 16.81 -15.34
N GLU A 95 14.50 17.13 -16.45
CA GLU A 95 14.63 18.41 -17.17
C GLU A 95 13.30 18.82 -17.85
N ASP A 96 13.17 20.09 -18.29
CA ASP A 96 11.93 20.67 -18.87
C ASP A 96 11.40 19.94 -20.12
N ASN A 97 12.22 19.07 -20.74
CA ASN A 97 11.89 18.35 -21.97
C ASN A 97 11.99 16.82 -21.82
N ASP A 98 12.10 16.34 -20.58
CA ASP A 98 12.21 14.92 -20.27
C ASP A 98 10.86 14.26 -19.98
N PRO A 99 10.72 12.95 -20.24
CA PRO A 99 9.53 12.22 -19.86
C PRO A 99 9.35 12.27 -18.35
N VAL A 100 8.10 12.48 -17.92
CA VAL A 100 7.76 12.51 -16.49
C VAL A 100 7.48 11.10 -16.03
N TRP A 101 8.15 10.68 -14.96
CA TRP A 101 7.94 9.38 -14.32
C TRP A 101 7.07 9.60 -13.08
N MET A 102 5.91 8.96 -13.06
CA MET A 102 4.96 9.07 -11.96
C MET A 102 4.82 7.69 -11.29
N SER A 103 5.18 7.59 -10.03
CA SER A 103 4.90 6.42 -9.20
C SER A 103 3.54 6.61 -8.53
N TYR A 104 2.60 5.71 -8.82
CA TYR A 104 1.28 5.65 -8.19
C TYR A 104 1.27 4.55 -7.16
N ILE A 105 1.00 4.91 -5.90
CA ILE A 105 0.97 3.98 -4.78
C ILE A 105 -0.48 3.65 -4.44
N PHE A 106 -0.81 2.38 -4.52
CA PHE A 106 -2.11 1.84 -4.17
C PHE A 106 -2.02 0.97 -2.92
N ARG A 107 -3.12 0.92 -2.16
CA ARG A 107 -3.31 0.03 -1.01
C ARG A 107 -4.55 -0.82 -1.19
N LYS A 108 -4.43 -2.12 -0.95
CA LYS A 108 -5.58 -3.01 -0.93
C LYS A 108 -6.53 -2.65 0.21
N LYS A 109 -7.81 -2.43 -0.10
CA LYS A 109 -8.88 -2.33 0.90
C LYS A 109 -9.18 -3.74 1.42
N LYS A 110 -9.27 -3.87 2.75
CA LYS A 110 -9.67 -5.11 3.42
C LYS A 110 -11.10 -5.49 3.07
#